data_AF-A0A4Y7RWQ3-F1
#
_entry.id   AF-A0A4Y7RWQ3-F1
#
_cell.length_a   1.000
_cell.length_b   1.000
_cell.length_c   1.000
_cell.angle_alpha   90.00
_cell.angle_beta   90.00
_cell.angle_gamma   90.00
#
_symmetry.space_group_name_H-M   'P 1'
#
loop_
_entity.id
_entity.type
_entity.pdbx_description
1 polymer ?
#
loop_
_entity_poly.entity_id
_entity_poly.type
_entity_poly.pdbx_seq_one_letter_code
_entity_poly.pdbx_strand_id
1 'polypeptide(L)'
;MRIAYFDCFSGISGDMCLGALVSAGVDFALLKEQLALLPVDGYEIYWKREKRNGISCANVFVDLLETNQPERRLDDILKIIDNSGLPAEVKEKSKAVFHRLAEAEAAVHDTAPDQVHFHEVGAVDAIVDVVGTVLGLSRLGVDKVYASPLPMGKGFIRCMHGVIPSPAPATLEVLRQAPVYGAGIEGELVTPTGAALVSVLADGFIDLPALTVEKVGYGAGKKVMEHPNLLRLIVGERYPGRGSARENVHQHHHNHNQGPEDIE
;
A
#
# COMPACT_ATOMS: atom_id res chain seq x y z
N MET A 1 18.24 -9.08 4.03
CA MET A 1 16.77 -9.11 3.99
C MET A 1 16.34 -7.70 3.66
N ARG A 2 15.90 -7.51 2.42
CA ARG A 2 15.48 -6.23 1.89
C ARG A 2 14.05 -5.93 2.32
N ILE A 3 13.88 -4.76 2.90
CA ILE A 3 12.60 -4.26 3.41
C ILE A 3 12.14 -3.11 2.52
N ALA A 4 10.86 -3.12 2.15
CA ALA A 4 10.14 -1.93 1.74
C ALA A 4 9.23 -1.47 2.88
N TYR A 5 9.36 -0.22 3.29
CA TYR A 5 8.49 0.42 4.27
C TYR A 5 7.63 1.48 3.58
N PHE A 6 6.33 1.26 3.56
CA PHE A 6 5.33 2.23 3.15
C PHE A 6 5.02 3.16 4.33
N ASP A 7 5.61 4.34 4.29
CA ASP A 7 5.28 5.41 5.22
C ASP A 7 4.09 6.20 4.67
N CYS A 8 2.91 5.85 5.17
CA CYS A 8 1.62 6.32 4.70
C CYS A 8 1.19 7.63 5.38
N PHE A 9 2.12 8.50 5.77
CA PHE A 9 1.86 9.71 6.57
C PHE A 9 0.76 10.65 5.99
N SER A 10 0.56 10.65 4.67
CA SER A 10 -0.50 11.41 3.99
C SER A 10 -1.52 10.52 3.26
N GLY A 11 -1.57 9.24 3.61
CA GLY A 11 -2.43 8.25 2.99
C GLY A 11 -1.74 7.43 1.91
N ILE A 12 -2.55 6.72 1.12
CA ILE A 12 -2.09 5.77 0.10
C ILE A 12 -3.17 5.55 -0.97
N SER A 13 -2.75 5.54 -2.22
CA SER A 13 -3.53 5.16 -3.39
C SER A 13 -2.68 4.35 -4.37
N GLY A 14 -3.31 3.74 -5.38
CA GLY A 14 -2.62 2.92 -6.37
C GLY A 14 -1.54 3.69 -7.15
N ASP A 15 -1.90 4.82 -7.73
CA ASP A 15 -0.99 5.74 -8.42
C ASP A 15 0.16 6.25 -7.52
N MET A 16 -0.11 6.53 -6.24
CA MET A 16 0.91 6.88 -5.25
C MET A 16 1.90 5.72 -5.03
N CYS A 17 1.45 4.46 -5.04
CA CYS A 17 2.33 3.31 -4.94
C CYS A 17 3.27 3.22 -6.15
N LEU A 18 2.72 3.32 -7.37
CA LEU A 18 3.52 3.34 -8.60
C LEU A 18 4.52 4.51 -8.60
N GLY A 19 4.06 5.71 -8.24
CA GLY A 19 4.92 6.89 -8.16
C GLY A 19 6.05 6.71 -7.16
N ALA A 20 5.78 6.15 -5.99
CA ALA A 20 6.80 5.92 -4.98
C ALA A 20 7.86 4.90 -5.46
N LEU A 21 7.44 3.85 -6.17
CA LEU A 21 8.34 2.87 -6.78
C LEU A 21 9.21 3.46 -7.89
N VAL A 22 8.62 4.21 -8.83
CA VAL A 22 9.36 4.92 -9.89
C VAL A 22 10.34 5.91 -9.29
N SER A 23 9.90 6.68 -8.30
CA SER A 23 10.77 7.63 -7.59
C SER A 23 11.89 6.94 -6.79
N ALA A 24 11.70 5.70 -6.33
CA ALA A 24 12.72 4.89 -5.68
C ALA A 24 13.70 4.24 -6.69
N GLY A 25 13.51 4.47 -7.99
CA GLY A 25 14.41 4.01 -9.04
C GLY A 25 14.00 2.70 -9.72
N VAL A 26 12.72 2.33 -9.68
CA VAL A 26 12.18 1.34 -10.63
C VAL A 26 12.19 1.94 -12.03
N ASP A 27 12.75 1.21 -13.00
CA ASP A 27 12.78 1.64 -14.40
C ASP A 27 11.35 1.64 -14.98
N PHE A 28 10.85 2.83 -15.31
CA PHE A 28 9.51 3.02 -15.83
C PHE A 28 9.32 2.41 -17.23
N ALA A 29 10.35 2.41 -18.08
CA ALA A 29 10.24 1.82 -19.42
C ALA A 29 10.03 0.30 -19.31
N LEU A 30 10.83 -0.36 -18.47
CA LEU A 30 10.68 -1.78 -18.19
C LEU A 30 9.35 -2.09 -17.49
N LEU A 31 8.86 -1.22 -16.60
CA LEU A 31 7.56 -1.38 -15.97
C LEU A 31 6.43 -1.34 -17.03
N LYS A 32 6.49 -0.37 -17.95
CA LYS A 32 5.54 -0.23 -19.07
C LYS A 32 5.57 -1.46 -20.00
N GLU A 33 6.75 -1.97 -20.33
CA GLU A 33 6.90 -3.18 -21.14
C GLU A 33 6.28 -4.42 -20.47
N GLN A 34 6.43 -4.56 -19.15
CA GLN A 34 5.81 -5.67 -18.41
C GLN A 34 4.30 -5.54 -18.30
N LEU A 35 3.79 -4.32 -18.07
CA LEU A 35 2.36 -4.05 -18.04
C LEU A 35 1.69 -4.33 -19.39
N ALA A 36 2.41 -4.12 -20.50
CA ALA A 36 1.93 -4.47 -21.84
C ALA A 36 1.74 -5.98 -22.07
N LEU A 37 2.20 -6.85 -21.15
CA LEU A 37 1.94 -8.28 -21.19
C LEU A 37 0.53 -8.64 -20.69
N LEU A 38 -0.19 -7.71 -20.07
CA LEU A 38 -1.60 -7.88 -19.75
C LEU A 38 -2.43 -7.76 -21.04
N PRO A 39 -3.42 -8.63 -21.27
CA PRO A 39 -4.35 -8.50 -22.39
C PRO A 39 -5.39 -7.39 -22.12
N VAL A 40 -4.91 -6.17 -21.93
CA VAL A 40 -5.70 -4.97 -21.66
C VAL A 40 -5.18 -3.85 -22.55
N ASP A 41 -6.07 -3.27 -23.35
CA ASP A 41 -5.82 -2.17 -24.26
C ASP A 41 -6.56 -0.89 -23.82
N GLY A 42 -6.53 0.14 -24.66
CA GLY A 42 -7.30 1.36 -24.44
C GLY A 42 -6.75 2.30 -23.36
N TYR A 43 -5.46 2.22 -23.04
CA TYR A 43 -4.82 3.17 -22.11
C TYR A 43 -3.39 3.56 -22.53
N GLU A 44 -2.96 4.72 -22.05
CA GLU A 44 -1.57 5.14 -22.05
C GLU A 44 -1.09 5.36 -20.62
N ILE A 45 0.10 4.84 -20.29
CA ILE A 45 0.78 5.11 -19.03
C ILE A 45 2.02 5.99 -19.26
N TYR A 46 2.15 7.04 -18.45
CA TYR A 46 3.32 7.90 -18.36
C TYR A 46 3.49 8.43 -16.94
N TRP A 47 4.59 9.12 -16.66
CA TRP A 47 4.81 9.77 -15.38
C TRP A 47 5.45 11.14 -15.56
N LYS A 48 5.27 12.01 -14.56
CA LYS A 48 5.91 13.32 -14.47
C LYS A 48 6.67 13.44 -13.17
N ARG A 49 7.84 14.07 -13.23
CA ARG A 49 8.53 14.55 -12.03
C ARG A 49 7.87 15.83 -11.58
N GLU A 50 7.44 15.87 -10.32
CA GLU A 50 6.78 17.04 -9.73
C GLU A 50 7.44 17.40 -8.40
N LYS A 51 7.00 18.54 -7.83
CA LYS A 51 7.28 18.91 -6.45
C LYS A 51 5.98 19.19 -5.71
N ARG A 52 5.79 18.57 -4.55
CA ARG A 52 4.71 18.90 -3.59
C ARG A 52 5.35 19.44 -2.33
N ASN A 53 5.03 20.69 -1.98
CA ASN A 53 5.58 21.37 -0.80
C ASN A 53 7.13 21.32 -0.76
N GLY A 54 7.78 21.42 -1.94
CA GLY A 54 9.24 21.37 -2.08
C GLY A 54 9.86 19.97 -2.21
N ILE A 55 9.11 18.90 -1.95
CA ILE A 55 9.58 17.51 -2.02
C ILE A 55 9.43 17.00 -3.47
N SER A 56 10.53 16.51 -4.07
CA SER A 56 10.48 15.89 -5.41
C SER A 56 9.77 14.55 -5.33
N CYS A 57 8.85 14.32 -6.26
CA CYS A 57 8.04 13.10 -6.35
C CYS A 57 7.82 12.69 -7.80
N ALA A 58 7.38 11.45 -8.01
CA ALA A 58 6.82 10.99 -9.28
C ALA A 58 5.29 10.94 -9.19
N ASN A 59 4.63 11.48 -10.21
CA ASN A 59 3.19 11.41 -10.42
C ASN A 59 2.95 10.52 -11.64
N VAL A 60 2.26 9.39 -11.45
CA VAL A 60 2.01 8.40 -12.51
C VAL A 60 0.58 8.58 -13.02
N PHE A 61 0.42 8.58 -14.33
CA PHE A 61 -0.84 8.80 -15.01
C PHE A 61 -1.18 7.57 -15.84
N VAL A 62 -2.42 7.12 -15.72
CA VAL A 62 -3.05 6.12 -16.58
C VAL A 62 -4.20 6.83 -17.27
N ASP A 63 -3.96 7.27 -18.50
CA ASP A 63 -4.95 7.99 -19.29
C ASP A 63 -5.67 6.99 -20.20
N LEU A 64 -7.00 6.94 -20.11
CA LEU A 64 -7.81 6.07 -20.95
C LEU A 64 -7.95 6.68 -22.35
N LEU A 65 -7.70 5.88 -23.38
CA LEU A 65 -7.83 6.29 -24.78
C LEU A 65 -9.30 6.28 -25.23
N GLU A 66 -10.13 5.49 -24.56
CA GLU A 66 -11.57 5.39 -24.80
C GLU A 66 -12.36 5.74 -23.55
N THR A 67 -13.46 6.48 -23.74
CA THR A 67 -14.33 6.94 -22.65
C THR A 67 -15.16 5.83 -22.00
N ASN A 68 -15.43 4.75 -22.73
CA ASN A 68 -16.20 3.61 -22.21
C ASN A 68 -15.26 2.45 -21.93
N GLN A 69 -15.11 2.10 -20.66
CA GLN A 69 -14.47 0.87 -20.25
C GLN A 69 -15.52 -0.25 -20.17
N PRO A 70 -15.18 -1.49 -20.55
CA PRO A 70 -16.06 -2.60 -20.23
C PRO A 70 -16.16 -2.72 -18.71
N GLU A 71 -17.38 -2.95 -18.21
CA GLU A 71 -17.56 -3.37 -16.83
C GLU A 71 -16.88 -4.73 -16.66
N ARG A 72 -15.99 -4.84 -15.66
CA ARG A 72 -15.29 -6.07 -15.35
C ARG A 72 -15.77 -6.60 -14.01
N ARG A 73 -16.07 -7.90 -13.98
CA ARG A 73 -16.25 -8.65 -12.74
C ARG A 73 -14.89 -9.17 -12.27
N LEU A 74 -14.84 -9.66 -11.04
CA LEU A 74 -13.61 -10.26 -10.50
C LEU A 74 -13.03 -11.32 -11.46
N ASP A 75 -13.84 -12.26 -11.93
CA ASP A 75 -13.42 -13.32 -12.86
C ASP A 75 -12.76 -12.81 -14.13
N ASP A 76 -13.19 -11.65 -14.66
CA ASP A 76 -12.61 -11.06 -15.86
C ASP A 76 -11.19 -10.54 -15.57
N ILE A 77 -11.00 -9.90 -14.42
CA ILE A 77 -9.70 -9.40 -13.96
C ILE A 77 -8.75 -10.57 -13.68
N LEU A 78 -9.23 -11.63 -13.02
CA LEU A 78 -8.42 -12.82 -12.74
C LEU A 78 -7.96 -13.49 -14.05
N LYS A 79 -8.85 -13.61 -15.05
CA LYS A 79 -8.50 -14.13 -16.39
C LYS A 79 -7.48 -13.26 -17.10
N ILE A 80 -7.60 -11.93 -17.01
CA ILE A 80 -6.62 -10.99 -17.57
C ILE A 80 -5.24 -11.27 -16.97
N ILE A 81 -5.16 -11.40 -15.64
CA ILE A 81 -3.90 -11.64 -14.94
C ILE A 81 -3.35 -13.03 -15.29
N ASP A 82 -4.19 -14.07 -15.29
CA ASP A 82 -3.78 -15.45 -15.55
C ASP A 82 -3.27 -15.64 -16.99
N ASN A 83 -3.91 -15.00 -17.97
CA ASN A 83 -3.52 -15.08 -19.38
C ASN A 83 -2.32 -14.19 -19.76
N SER A 84 -1.80 -13.39 -18.83
CA SER A 84 -0.66 -12.51 -19.08
C SER A 84 0.68 -13.27 -19.09
N GLY A 85 1.72 -12.63 -19.65
CA GLY A 85 3.11 -13.12 -19.59
C GLY A 85 3.84 -12.85 -18.27
N LEU A 86 3.14 -12.44 -17.20
CA LEU A 86 3.75 -11.99 -15.95
C LEU A 86 4.32 -13.14 -15.10
N PRO A 87 5.33 -12.87 -14.23
CA PRO A 87 5.82 -13.85 -13.27
C PRO A 87 4.73 -14.41 -12.37
N ALA A 88 4.82 -15.69 -11.98
CA ALA A 88 3.81 -16.37 -11.17
C ALA A 88 3.51 -15.66 -9.84
N GLU A 89 4.55 -15.25 -9.10
CA GLU A 89 4.41 -14.51 -7.84
C GLU A 89 3.67 -13.18 -8.03
N VAL A 90 3.92 -12.49 -9.16
CA VAL A 90 3.24 -11.22 -9.49
C VAL A 90 1.76 -11.48 -9.74
N LYS A 91 1.42 -12.54 -10.49
CA LYS A 91 0.03 -12.93 -10.73
C LYS A 91 -0.68 -13.26 -9.42
N GLU A 92 -0.07 -14.12 -8.59
CA GLU A 92 -0.65 -14.56 -7.31
C GLU A 92 -0.96 -13.38 -6.38
N LYS A 93 0.02 -12.49 -6.15
CA LYS A 93 -0.17 -11.32 -5.29
C LYS A 93 -1.18 -10.33 -5.87
N SER A 94 -1.15 -10.09 -7.18
CA SER A 94 -2.12 -9.18 -7.83
C SER A 94 -3.55 -9.72 -7.70
N LYS A 95 -3.76 -11.02 -7.93
CA LYS A 95 -5.07 -11.66 -7.72
C LYS A 95 -5.53 -11.57 -6.27
N ALA A 96 -4.63 -11.78 -5.30
CA ALA A 96 -4.95 -11.64 -3.88
C ALA A 96 -5.44 -10.22 -3.52
N VAL A 97 -4.84 -9.17 -4.10
CA VAL A 97 -5.32 -7.79 -3.95
C VAL A 97 -6.75 -7.61 -4.49
N PHE A 98 -7.03 -8.14 -5.68
CA PHE A 98 -8.39 -8.07 -6.26
C PHE A 98 -9.42 -8.90 -5.50
N HIS A 99 -9.05 -10.08 -4.99
CA HIS A 99 -9.92 -10.84 -4.10
C HIS A 99 -10.27 -10.04 -2.84
N ARG A 100 -9.28 -9.40 -2.21
CA ARG A 100 -9.51 -8.58 -1.01
C ARG A 100 -10.48 -7.42 -1.26
N LEU A 101 -10.37 -6.79 -2.43
CA LEU A 101 -11.29 -5.74 -2.89
C LEU A 101 -12.69 -6.30 -3.13
N ALA A 102 -12.81 -7.42 -3.83
CA ALA A 102 -14.10 -8.07 -4.09
C ALA A 102 -14.83 -8.44 -2.80
N GLU A 103 -14.12 -8.99 -1.81
CA GLU A 103 -14.67 -9.31 -0.49
C GLU A 103 -15.21 -8.06 0.22
N ALA A 104 -14.49 -6.94 0.13
CA ALA A 104 -14.91 -5.69 0.74
C ALA A 104 -16.14 -5.08 0.03
N GLU A 105 -16.14 -5.05 -1.30
CA GLU A 105 -17.28 -4.57 -2.09
C GLU A 105 -18.52 -5.46 -1.86
N ALA A 106 -18.34 -6.79 -1.84
CA ALA A 106 -19.39 -7.74 -1.52
C ALA A 106 -20.05 -7.45 -0.16
N ALA A 107 -19.24 -7.16 0.86
CA ALA A 107 -19.72 -6.80 2.19
C ALA A 107 -20.48 -5.47 2.21
N VAL A 108 -20.01 -4.44 1.49
CA VAL A 108 -20.69 -3.14 1.39
C VAL A 108 -22.03 -3.26 0.64
N HIS A 109 -22.07 -4.09 -0.39
CA HIS A 109 -23.22 -4.23 -1.28
C HIS A 109 -24.19 -5.37 -0.91
N ASP A 110 -23.91 -6.13 0.16
CA ASP A 110 -24.67 -7.31 0.57
C ASP A 110 -24.85 -8.34 -0.57
N THR A 111 -23.74 -8.65 -1.26
CA THR A 111 -23.69 -9.61 -2.36
C THR A 111 -22.59 -10.63 -2.14
N ALA A 112 -22.54 -11.67 -2.98
CA ALA A 112 -21.41 -12.61 -2.97
C ALA A 112 -20.21 -12.03 -3.76
N PRO A 113 -18.94 -12.34 -3.38
CA PRO A 113 -17.75 -11.80 -4.07
C PRO A 113 -17.68 -12.08 -5.57
N ASP A 114 -18.22 -13.21 -6.03
CA ASP A 114 -18.32 -13.59 -7.45
C ASP A 114 -19.40 -12.80 -8.21
N GLN A 115 -20.29 -12.11 -7.48
CA GLN A 115 -21.37 -11.28 -7.99
C GLN A 115 -21.03 -9.78 -8.02
N VAL A 116 -19.87 -9.40 -7.50
CA VAL A 116 -19.43 -8.00 -7.47
C VAL A 116 -19.15 -7.51 -8.89
N HIS A 117 -19.83 -6.43 -9.25
CA HIS A 117 -19.48 -5.58 -10.38
C HIS A 117 -18.57 -4.47 -9.87
N PHE A 118 -17.32 -4.46 -10.31
CA PHE A 118 -16.44 -3.38 -9.91
C PHE A 118 -16.77 -2.13 -10.71
N HIS A 119 -17.41 -1.19 -10.04
CA HIS A 119 -17.74 0.10 -10.62
C HIS A 119 -16.47 0.95 -10.79
N GLU A 120 -15.67 1.14 -9.73
CA GLU A 120 -14.47 1.99 -9.79
C GLU A 120 -13.17 1.19 -9.81
N VAL A 121 -13.17 -0.02 -9.26
CA VAL A 121 -11.96 -0.80 -8.98
C VAL A 121 -11.62 -1.82 -10.09
N GLY A 122 -12.50 -1.99 -11.08
CA GLY A 122 -12.32 -2.88 -12.23
C GLY A 122 -11.84 -2.15 -13.48
N ALA A 123 -11.65 -0.84 -13.35
CA ALA A 123 -11.13 0.01 -14.39
C ALA A 123 -9.63 -0.28 -14.63
N VAL A 124 -9.16 0.14 -15.80
CA VAL A 124 -7.79 -0.17 -16.26
C VAL A 124 -6.73 0.47 -15.37
N ASP A 125 -7.01 1.64 -14.81
CA ASP A 125 -6.15 2.31 -13.83
C ASP A 125 -5.93 1.43 -12.59
N ALA A 126 -6.97 0.83 -12.02
CA ALA A 126 -6.83 -0.08 -10.89
C ALA A 126 -6.00 -1.33 -11.22
N ILE A 127 -6.19 -1.93 -12.42
CA ILE A 127 -5.38 -3.07 -12.89
C ILE A 127 -3.91 -2.68 -13.01
N VAL A 128 -3.64 -1.54 -13.66
CA VAL A 128 -2.28 -1.02 -13.87
C VAL A 128 -1.62 -0.67 -12.54
N ASP A 129 -2.34 -0.03 -11.63
CA ASP A 129 -1.87 0.34 -10.30
C ASP A 129 -1.48 -0.88 -9.47
N VAL A 130 -2.37 -1.87 -9.40
CA VAL A 130 -2.16 -3.08 -8.60
C VAL A 130 -1.00 -3.90 -9.17
N VAL A 131 -1.10 -4.27 -10.46
CA VAL A 131 -0.09 -5.13 -11.10
C VAL A 131 1.26 -4.43 -11.16
N GLY A 132 1.26 -3.13 -11.49
CA GLY A 132 2.48 -2.34 -11.56
C GLY A 132 3.15 -2.17 -10.19
N THR A 133 2.37 -2.06 -9.10
CA THR A 133 2.92 -1.98 -7.74
C THR A 133 3.60 -3.29 -7.34
N VAL A 134 2.93 -4.42 -7.58
CA VAL A 134 3.49 -5.75 -7.31
C VAL A 134 4.75 -6.00 -8.15
N LEU A 135 4.74 -5.63 -9.44
CA LEU A 135 5.91 -5.67 -10.31
C LEU A 135 7.06 -4.83 -9.76
N GLY A 136 6.79 -3.58 -9.37
CA GLY A 136 7.83 -2.69 -8.87
C GLY A 136 8.48 -3.22 -7.59
N LEU A 137 7.70 -3.76 -6.66
CA LEU A 137 8.24 -4.40 -5.45
C LEU A 137 9.09 -5.63 -5.79
N SER A 138 8.63 -6.47 -6.71
CA SER A 138 9.38 -7.63 -7.20
C SER A 138 10.71 -7.21 -7.84
N ARG A 139 10.70 -6.15 -8.65
CA ARG A 139 11.92 -5.61 -9.31
C ARG A 139 12.89 -4.94 -8.35
N LEU A 140 12.42 -4.43 -7.21
CA LEU A 140 13.27 -3.96 -6.14
C LEU A 140 13.87 -5.10 -5.30
N GLY A 141 13.46 -6.35 -5.53
CA GLY A 141 13.95 -7.51 -4.79
C GLY A 141 13.57 -7.44 -3.31
N VAL A 142 12.35 -6.99 -3.01
CA VAL A 142 11.84 -6.83 -1.65
C VAL A 142 11.47 -8.19 -1.07
N ASP A 143 12.03 -8.52 0.11
CA ASP A 143 11.71 -9.75 0.85
C ASP A 143 10.52 -9.54 1.80
N LYS A 144 10.44 -8.34 2.41
CA LYS A 144 9.43 -7.98 3.41
C LYS A 144 8.89 -6.59 3.17
N VAL A 145 7.58 -6.45 3.32
CA VAL A 145 6.87 -5.17 3.22
C VAL A 145 6.29 -4.83 4.59
N TYR A 146 6.52 -3.62 5.07
CA TYR A 146 5.86 -3.09 6.26
C TYR A 146 5.20 -1.76 5.93
N ALA A 147 4.20 -1.37 6.72
CA ALA A 147 3.55 -0.08 6.57
C ALA A 147 3.39 0.61 7.93
N SER A 148 3.33 1.94 7.93
CA SER A 148 2.86 2.70 9.09
C SER A 148 1.35 2.49 9.31
N PRO A 149 0.80 2.82 10.50
CA PRO A 149 -0.64 3.02 10.64
C PRO A 149 -1.20 3.99 9.57
N LEU A 150 -2.46 3.82 9.22
CA LEU A 150 -3.06 4.54 8.08
C LEU A 150 -3.89 5.76 8.52
N PRO A 151 -3.64 6.96 7.95
CA PRO A 151 -4.43 8.16 8.23
C PRO A 151 -5.77 8.13 7.51
N MET A 152 -6.85 8.18 8.27
CA MET A 152 -8.21 8.30 7.78
C MET A 152 -8.59 9.78 7.64
N GLY A 153 -9.11 10.12 6.46
CA GLY A 153 -9.74 11.42 6.23
C GLY A 153 -11.13 11.51 6.89
N LYS A 154 -11.82 12.62 6.65
CA LYS A 154 -13.19 12.87 7.11
C LYS A 154 -14.03 13.55 6.03
N GLY A 155 -15.32 13.71 6.32
CA GLY A 155 -16.25 14.43 5.45
C GLY A 155 -16.87 13.51 4.40
N PHE A 156 -17.06 14.04 3.20
CA PHE A 156 -17.71 13.33 2.09
C PHE A 156 -16.86 13.40 0.82
N ILE A 157 -16.93 12.35 0.01
CA ILE A 157 -16.21 12.21 -1.25
C ILE A 157 -17.20 11.91 -2.37
N ARG A 158 -16.88 12.36 -3.59
CA ARG A 158 -17.68 12.11 -4.79
C ARG A 158 -17.03 10.98 -5.60
N CYS A 159 -17.83 9.97 -5.91
CA CYS A 159 -17.46 8.74 -6.61
C CYS A 159 -18.63 8.32 -7.51
N MET A 160 -18.52 7.17 -8.21
CA MET A 160 -19.60 6.65 -9.05
C MET A 160 -20.83 6.20 -8.24
N HIS A 161 -20.67 5.93 -6.95
CA HIS A 161 -21.78 5.73 -6.01
C HIS A 161 -22.41 7.05 -5.52
N GLY A 162 -22.06 8.19 -6.14
CA GLY A 162 -22.52 9.50 -5.74
C GLY A 162 -21.64 10.10 -4.64
N VAL A 163 -22.27 10.66 -3.61
CA VAL A 163 -21.56 11.29 -2.48
C VAL A 163 -21.61 10.34 -1.28
N ILE A 164 -20.46 9.84 -0.87
CA ILE A 164 -20.31 8.85 0.22
C ILE A 164 -19.40 9.41 1.33
N PRO A 165 -19.47 8.91 2.57
CA PRO A 165 -18.58 9.36 3.63
C PRO A 165 -17.12 9.02 3.33
N SER A 166 -16.21 9.83 3.90
CA SER A 166 -14.79 9.48 4.03
C SER A 166 -14.48 9.12 5.48
N PRO A 167 -13.83 7.97 5.76
CA PRO A 167 -13.33 6.98 4.80
C PRO A 167 -14.43 6.26 4.01
N ALA A 168 -14.12 5.86 2.76
CA ALA A 168 -15.06 5.13 1.93
C ALA A 168 -15.45 3.79 2.59
N PRO A 169 -16.71 3.33 2.49
CA PRO A 169 -17.13 2.07 3.12
C PRO A 169 -16.26 0.87 2.73
N ALA A 170 -15.96 0.70 1.44
CA ALA A 170 -15.09 -0.36 0.95
C ALA A 170 -13.67 -0.27 1.52
N THR A 171 -13.16 0.94 1.77
CA THR A 171 -11.84 1.13 2.41
C THR A 171 -11.83 0.59 3.84
N LEU A 172 -12.87 0.87 4.63
CA LEU A 172 -12.95 0.33 6.01
C LEU A 172 -13.16 -1.19 6.02
N GLU A 173 -13.93 -1.72 5.07
CA GLU A 173 -14.08 -3.16 4.89
C GLU A 173 -12.74 -3.83 4.54
N VAL A 174 -11.94 -3.23 3.66
CA VAL A 174 -10.58 -3.69 3.33
C VAL A 174 -9.63 -3.62 4.54
N LEU A 175 -9.77 -2.60 5.37
CA LEU A 175 -8.86 -2.34 6.50
C LEU A 175 -9.28 -2.99 7.82
N ARG A 176 -10.25 -3.91 7.83
CA ARG A 176 -10.55 -4.71 9.03
C ARG A 176 -9.25 -5.33 9.57
N GLN A 177 -9.02 -5.13 10.87
CA GLN A 177 -7.82 -5.56 11.62
C GLN A 177 -6.52 -4.78 11.33
N ALA A 178 -6.51 -3.82 10.40
CA ALA A 178 -5.39 -2.91 10.20
C ALA A 178 -5.47 -1.71 11.16
N PRO A 179 -4.34 -1.18 11.67
CA PRO A 179 -4.33 0.02 12.50
C PRO A 179 -4.58 1.27 11.65
N VAL A 180 -5.58 2.04 12.07
CA VAL A 180 -5.96 3.31 11.45
C VAL A 180 -6.07 4.41 12.50
N TYR A 181 -5.94 5.67 12.09
CA TYR A 181 -6.14 6.83 12.97
C TYR A 181 -6.82 7.97 12.22
N GLY A 182 -7.58 8.82 12.92
CA GLY A 182 -8.20 9.99 12.33
C GLY A 182 -7.18 11.11 12.11
N ALA A 183 -6.97 11.53 10.86
CA ALA A 183 -6.01 12.58 10.52
C ALA A 183 -6.62 13.99 10.57
N GLY A 184 -7.95 14.11 10.66
CA GLY A 184 -8.64 15.39 10.73
C GLY A 184 -8.68 16.19 9.43
N ILE A 185 -8.23 15.59 8.32
CA ILE A 185 -8.15 16.19 6.98
C ILE A 185 -9.42 15.87 6.19
N GLU A 186 -10.00 16.88 5.53
CA GLU A 186 -11.15 16.71 4.65
C GLU A 186 -10.79 15.94 3.36
N GLY A 187 -11.60 14.95 3.03
CA GLY A 187 -11.49 14.15 1.81
C GLY A 187 -10.74 12.82 1.98
N GLU A 188 -10.64 12.08 0.89
CA GLU A 188 -10.02 10.75 0.87
C GLU A 188 -8.49 10.82 0.85
N LEU A 189 -7.87 10.24 1.89
CA LEU A 189 -6.43 10.03 2.00
C LEU A 189 -6.02 8.60 1.61
N VAL A 190 -6.84 7.62 1.98
CA VAL A 190 -6.63 6.22 1.68
C VAL A 190 -7.74 5.76 0.76
N THR A 191 -7.39 5.36 -0.46
CA THR A 191 -8.36 4.84 -1.43
C THR A 191 -8.57 3.34 -1.23
N PRO A 192 -9.68 2.76 -1.72
CA PRO A 192 -9.89 1.31 -1.65
C PRO A 192 -8.71 0.52 -2.24
N THR A 193 -8.21 0.92 -3.41
CA THR A 193 -7.04 0.29 -4.06
C THR A 193 -5.78 0.38 -3.22
N GLY A 194 -5.49 1.56 -2.65
CA GLY A 194 -4.33 1.76 -1.77
C GLY A 194 -4.42 0.90 -0.53
N ALA A 195 -5.58 0.86 0.12
CA ALA A 195 -5.85 0.00 1.27
C ALA A 195 -5.67 -1.49 0.94
N ALA A 196 -6.13 -1.94 -0.23
CA ALA A 196 -6.04 -3.34 -0.63
C ALA A 196 -4.59 -3.75 -0.89
N LEU A 197 -3.80 -2.86 -1.50
CA LEU A 197 -2.36 -3.07 -1.69
C LEU A 197 -1.65 -3.30 -0.36
N VAL A 198 -1.79 -2.39 0.62
CA VAL A 198 -1.07 -2.58 1.91
C VAL A 198 -1.64 -3.68 2.77
N SER A 199 -2.96 -3.92 2.75
CA SER A 199 -3.56 -5.00 3.55
C SER A 199 -3.14 -6.40 3.08
N VAL A 200 -2.88 -6.57 1.78
CA VAL A 200 -2.45 -7.85 1.21
C VAL A 200 -0.93 -7.98 1.18
N LEU A 201 -0.22 -6.91 0.83
CA LEU A 201 1.23 -6.99 0.58
C LEU A 201 2.06 -6.80 1.85
N ALA A 202 1.57 -6.07 2.85
CA ALA A 202 2.35 -5.82 4.07
C ALA A 202 2.37 -7.05 4.98
N ASP A 203 3.56 -7.42 5.44
CA ASP A 203 3.78 -8.42 6.48
C ASP A 203 3.39 -7.91 7.87
N GLY A 204 3.19 -6.60 8.03
CA GLY A 204 2.72 -6.00 9.27
C GLY A 204 2.69 -4.48 9.24
N PHE A 205 1.91 -3.93 10.16
CA PHE A 205 1.82 -2.49 10.40
C PHE A 205 2.63 -2.15 11.65
N ILE A 206 3.79 -1.53 11.47
CA ILE A 206 4.76 -1.25 12.53
C ILE A 206 5.37 0.14 12.36
N ASP A 207 6.02 0.65 13.40
CA ASP A 207 6.93 1.78 13.26
C ASP A 207 8.10 1.42 12.34
N LEU A 208 8.72 2.43 11.72
CA LEU A 208 9.87 2.25 10.83
C LEU A 208 10.94 1.37 11.51
N PRO A 209 11.17 0.13 11.02
CA PRO A 209 12.15 -0.75 11.65
C PRO A 209 13.56 -0.22 11.39
N ALA A 210 14.51 -0.60 12.26
CA ALA A 210 15.91 -0.31 12.03
C ALA A 210 16.38 -0.95 10.71
N LEU A 211 16.75 -0.11 9.75
CA LEU A 211 17.25 -0.52 8.43
C LEU A 211 18.33 0.45 7.93
N THR A 212 19.25 -0.05 7.12
CA THR A 212 20.18 0.79 6.35
C THR A 212 19.46 1.23 5.09
N VAL A 213 19.11 2.52 5.02
CA VAL A 213 18.35 3.09 3.89
C VAL A 213 19.20 3.09 2.62
N GLU A 214 18.68 2.51 1.55
CA GLU A 214 19.33 2.46 0.23
C GLU A 214 18.62 3.35 -0.80
N LYS A 215 17.29 3.32 -0.80
CA LYS A 215 16.45 4.06 -1.75
C LYS A 215 15.27 4.70 -1.01
N VAL A 216 14.89 5.88 -1.44
CA VAL A 216 13.68 6.56 -0.98
C VAL A 216 12.93 7.09 -2.19
N GLY A 217 11.64 6.82 -2.26
CA GLY A 217 10.77 7.31 -3.32
C GLY A 217 9.53 8.00 -2.78
N TYR A 218 9.06 9.01 -3.49
CA TYR A 218 7.82 9.71 -3.19
C TYR A 218 6.86 9.61 -4.37
N GLY A 219 5.67 9.07 -4.12
CA GLY A 219 4.58 9.02 -5.10
C GLY A 219 3.54 10.08 -4.79
N ALA A 220 3.14 10.86 -5.78
CA ALA A 220 2.16 11.92 -5.61
C ALA A 220 0.74 11.43 -5.86
N GLY A 221 -0.20 11.85 -5.00
CA GLY A 221 -1.62 11.71 -5.28
C GLY A 221 -2.11 12.80 -6.23
N LYS A 222 -3.20 12.53 -6.95
CA LYS A 222 -3.80 13.48 -7.92
C LYS A 222 -4.38 14.75 -7.27
N LYS A 223 -4.84 14.67 -6.01
CA LYS A 223 -5.44 15.81 -5.31
C LYS A 223 -4.35 16.76 -4.78
N VAL A 224 -4.52 18.05 -5.04
CA VAL A 224 -3.70 19.10 -4.40
C VAL A 224 -4.27 19.37 -3.02
N MET A 225 -3.43 19.31 -2.00
CA MET A 225 -3.77 19.53 -0.60
C MET A 225 -2.80 20.55 0.02
N GLU A 226 -3.16 21.12 1.17
CA GLU A 226 -2.28 22.05 1.89
C GLU A 226 -1.00 21.36 2.41
N HIS A 227 -1.14 20.10 2.85
CA HIS A 227 -0.02 19.23 3.19
C HIS A 227 0.47 18.44 1.97
N PRO A 228 1.71 17.93 1.98
CA PRO A 228 2.21 17.09 0.89
C PRO A 228 1.40 15.80 0.78
N ASN A 229 0.50 15.75 -0.22
CA ASN A 229 -0.24 14.55 -0.60
C ASN A 229 0.67 13.55 -1.32
N LEU A 230 1.54 12.91 -0.53
CA LEU A 230 2.58 12.00 -0.98
C LEU A 230 2.59 10.71 -0.17
N LEU A 231 2.93 9.62 -0.84
CA LEU A 231 3.32 8.35 -0.20
C LEU A 231 4.83 8.29 -0.20
N ARG A 232 5.44 7.94 0.94
CA ARG A 232 6.88 7.71 1.02
C ARG A 232 7.17 6.22 1.08
N LEU A 233 8.00 5.75 0.15
CA LEU A 233 8.57 4.41 0.15
C LEU A 233 10.02 4.49 0.61
N ILE A 234 10.37 3.76 1.66
CA ILE A 234 11.74 3.61 2.14
C ILE A 234 12.17 2.18 1.87
N VAL A 235 13.27 1.98 1.14
CA VAL A 235 13.79 0.64 0.83
C VAL A 235 15.22 0.53 1.34
N GLY A 236 15.53 -0.60 1.97
CA GLY A 236 16.88 -0.88 2.42
C GLY A 236 17.01 -2.24 3.07
N GLU A 237 18.22 -2.54 3.54
CA GLU A 237 18.51 -3.80 4.21
C GLU A 237 18.23 -3.69 5.71
N ARG A 238 17.62 -4.74 6.28
CA ARG A 238 17.43 -4.82 7.74
C ARG A 238 18.75 -4.54 8.45
N TYR A 239 18.73 -3.58 9.37
CA TYR A 239 19.91 -3.28 10.18
C TYR A 239 20.11 -4.44 11.14
N PRO A 240 21.24 -5.16 11.08
CA PRO A 240 21.43 -6.37 11.87
C PRO A 240 21.50 -6.08 13.37
N GLY A 241 21.69 -4.82 13.78
CA GLY A 241 22.05 -4.47 15.14
C GLY A 241 23.43 -5.04 15.49
N ARG A 242 24.23 -4.33 16.30
CA ARG A 242 25.14 -5.09 17.17
C ARG A 242 24.22 -5.81 18.15
N GLY A 243 24.25 -7.15 18.16
CA GLY A 243 23.48 -7.94 19.12
C GLY A 243 23.62 -7.33 20.51
N SER A 244 22.52 -7.30 21.25
CA SER A 244 22.48 -6.88 22.65
C SER A 244 23.34 -7.82 23.49
N ALA A 245 24.66 -7.61 23.47
CA ALA A 245 25.53 -8.09 24.52
C ALA A 245 25.19 -7.28 25.78
N ARG A 246 24.67 -8.00 26.78
CA ARG A 246 24.41 -7.62 28.20
C ARG A 246 22.95 -7.36 28.55
N GLU A 247 22.19 -8.45 28.68
CA GLU A 247 21.44 -8.64 29.93
C GLU A 247 22.45 -8.98 31.03
N ASN A 248 23.17 -7.97 31.54
CA ASN A 248 23.70 -8.08 32.89
C ASN A 248 22.53 -7.80 33.82
N VAL A 249 21.83 -8.86 34.19
CA VAL A 249 20.96 -8.87 35.35
C VAL A 249 21.84 -8.54 36.55
N HIS A 250 21.88 -7.26 36.96
CA HIS A 250 22.34 -6.91 38.29
C HIS A 250 21.27 -7.41 39.27
N GLN A 251 21.39 -8.68 39.68
CA GLN A 251 20.77 -9.17 40.89
C GLN A 251 21.37 -8.40 42.06
N HIS A 252 20.68 -7.36 42.52
CA HIS A 252 20.88 -6.85 43.87
C HIS A 252 20.38 -7.91 44.85
N HIS A 253 21.27 -8.79 45.30
CA HIS A 253 21.06 -9.59 46.50
C HIS A 253 21.06 -8.63 47.71
N HIS A 254 19.87 -8.21 48.15
CA HIS A 254 19.72 -7.69 49.51
C HIS A 254 19.72 -8.88 50.47
N ASN A 255 20.88 -9.13 51.06
CA ASN A 255 21.06 -10.09 52.14
C ASN A 255 20.56 -9.44 53.44
N HIS A 256 19.29 -9.64 53.78
CA HIS A 256 18.81 -9.34 55.14
C HIS A 256 19.29 -10.45 56.06
N ASN A 257 20.41 -10.18 56.74
CA ASN A 257 20.90 -10.97 57.84
C ASN A 257 19.92 -10.81 59.01
N GLN A 258 19.01 -11.77 59.19
CA GLN A 258 18.28 -11.97 60.43
C GLN A 258 18.97 -13.04 61.24
N GLY A 259 19.31 -12.69 62.48
CA GLY A 259 19.63 -13.65 63.54
C GLY A 259 20.29 -12.95 64.74
N PRO A 260 20.13 -13.47 65.97
CA PRO A 260 18.97 -14.19 66.52
C PRO A 260 18.41 -13.48 67.77
N GLU A 261 17.20 -13.86 68.14
CA GLU A 261 16.72 -13.77 69.52
C GLU A 261 17.64 -14.62 70.42
N ASP A 262 18.08 -14.08 71.56
CA ASP A 262 18.23 -14.81 72.82
C ASP A 262 18.55 -13.84 73.99
N ILE A 263 17.55 -13.67 74.85
CA ILE A 263 17.52 -13.69 76.34
C ILE A 263 18.70 -13.07 77.12
N GLU A 264 18.40 -11.97 77.84
CA GLU A 264 18.45 -11.88 79.31
C GLU A 264 17.48 -10.79 79.83
#